data_AF-I3Y641-F1
#
_entry.id   AF-I3Y641-F1
#
_cell.length_a   1.000
_cell.length_b   1.000
_cell.length_c   1.000
_cell.angle_alpha   90.00
_cell.angle_beta   90.00
_cell.angle_gamma   90.00
#
_symmetry.space_group_name_H-M   'P 1'
#
loop_
_entity.id
_entity.type
_entity.pdbx_description
1 polymer ?
#
loop_
_entity_poly.entity_id
_entity_poly.type
_entity_poly.pdbx_seq_one_letter_code
_entity_poly.pdbx_strand_id
1 'polypeptide(L)'
;MDIKNLTGGNLRTEGSPSGVKPRVTSTADRPSTPNTPGAIGEPVTLTQTARIMSAARDQANNVPINEAKVAELTVAIAEGRYSIDNQRLADRMLAFERLLA
;
A
#
# COMPACT_ATOMS: atom_id res chain seq x y z
N MET A 1 16.04 8.10 9.92
CA MET A 1 15.97 8.59 11.32
C MET A 1 14.98 7.66 12.03
N ASP A 2 15.27 6.38 12.33
CA ASP A 2 16.30 5.75 13.22
C ASP A 2 16.05 6.09 14.69
N ILE A 3 16.40 5.29 15.73
CA ILE A 3 15.72 5.32 17.07
C ILE A 3 16.65 5.53 18.30
N LYS A 4 16.87 6.78 18.70
CA LYS A 4 18.13 7.50 18.48
C LYS A 4 18.27 7.68 16.97
N ASN A 5 17.29 8.32 16.34
CA ASN A 5 16.15 9.18 16.75
C ASN A 5 14.78 8.61 17.24
N LEU A 6 14.53 8.48 18.56
CA LEU A 6 13.13 8.68 19.05
C LEU A 6 13.02 9.76 20.13
N THR A 7 14.16 10.31 20.52
CA THR A 7 14.36 11.48 21.37
C THR A 7 15.70 12.09 20.93
N GLY A 8 15.83 12.64 19.72
CA GLY A 8 15.44 14.00 19.39
C GLY A 8 13.93 14.29 19.37
N GLY A 9 13.46 14.92 20.46
CA GLY A 9 12.23 15.70 20.54
C GLY A 9 10.92 14.91 20.59
N ASN A 10 9.97 15.15 21.50
CA ASN A 10 9.75 16.29 22.38
C ASN A 10 8.82 15.91 23.55
N LEU A 11 9.06 16.59 24.68
CA LEU A 11 8.14 17.05 25.74
C LEU A 11 7.04 16.09 26.24
N ARG A 12 7.12 15.55 27.46
CA ARG A 12 6.96 16.20 28.79
C ARG A 12 5.54 16.74 28.99
N THR A 13 4.75 16.11 29.87
CA THR A 13 4.02 16.79 30.96
C THR A 13 3.54 15.79 32.03
N GLU A 14 4.08 15.97 33.23
CA GLU A 14 3.46 15.88 34.57
C GLU A 14 2.57 14.68 34.99
N GLY A 15 2.92 14.05 36.12
CA GLY A 15 1.96 13.35 36.99
C GLY A 15 2.40 12.00 37.57
N SER A 16 2.87 12.02 38.82
CA SER A 16 3.48 10.92 39.60
C SER A 16 2.43 9.97 40.28
N PRO A 17 2.77 8.98 41.14
CA PRO A 17 2.71 7.55 40.79
C PRO A 17 1.96 6.69 41.84
N SER A 18 1.66 5.42 41.51
CA SER A 18 1.43 4.27 42.43
C SER A 18 0.77 3.16 41.60
N GLY A 19 1.19 1.90 41.57
CA GLY A 19 1.77 1.04 42.58
C GLY A 19 1.05 -0.31 42.43
N VAL A 20 1.77 -1.44 42.54
CA VAL A 20 1.34 -2.81 42.92
C VAL A 20 2.09 -3.88 42.09
N LYS A 21 2.65 -4.83 42.85
CA LYS A 21 3.58 -5.92 42.49
C LYS A 21 2.86 -7.10 41.79
N PRO A 22 3.58 -7.99 41.05
CA PRO A 22 2.97 -9.13 40.38
C PRO A 22 2.62 -10.23 41.38
N ARG A 23 1.38 -10.75 41.30
CA ARG A 23 0.93 -11.93 42.05
C ARG A 23 1.17 -13.19 41.21
N VAL A 24 2.12 -14.02 41.64
CA VAL A 24 2.21 -15.42 41.23
C VAL A 24 1.32 -16.24 42.18
N THR A 25 0.39 -17.02 41.63
CA THR A 25 -0.16 -18.23 42.28
C THR A 25 -0.45 -19.28 41.21
N SER A 26 0.07 -20.47 41.48
CA SER A 26 0.14 -21.65 40.63
C SER A 26 -1.18 -22.39 40.40
N THR A 27 -1.10 -23.32 39.43
CA THR A 27 -1.80 -24.61 39.30
C THR A 27 -3.31 -24.61 39.05
N ALA A 28 -3.70 -25.02 37.84
CA ALA A 28 -4.41 -26.29 37.62
C ALA A 28 -4.59 -26.54 36.10
N ASP A 29 -4.21 -27.74 35.69
CA ASP A 29 -4.49 -28.33 34.38
C ASP A 29 -5.95 -28.16 33.96
N ARG A 30 -6.15 -27.50 32.83
CA ARG A 30 -7.33 -27.67 31.97
C ARG A 30 -6.83 -27.62 30.53
N PRO A 31 -7.05 -28.65 29.71
CA PRO A 31 -6.86 -28.51 28.28
C PRO A 31 -7.91 -27.52 27.79
N SER A 32 -7.49 -26.26 27.65
CA SER A 32 -8.23 -25.24 26.95
C SER A 32 -8.38 -25.72 25.50
N THR A 33 -9.58 -26.15 25.15
CA THR A 33 -10.04 -26.27 23.78
C THR A 33 -9.50 -25.09 22.97
N PRO A 34 -8.81 -25.29 21.84
CA PRO A 34 -8.33 -24.16 21.05
C PRO A 34 -9.53 -23.29 20.68
N ASN A 35 -9.45 -22.01 21.07
CA ASN A 35 -10.29 -20.95 20.57
C ASN A 35 -10.37 -21.08 19.05
N THR A 36 -11.55 -21.36 18.52
CA THR A 36 -11.87 -21.17 17.11
C THR A 36 -11.50 -19.73 16.73
N PRO A 37 -10.49 -19.51 15.88
CA PRO A 37 -10.22 -18.17 15.36
C PRO A 37 -11.29 -17.86 14.32
N GLY A 38 -12.18 -16.94 14.67
CA GLY A 38 -12.94 -16.14 13.72
C GLY A 38 -14.10 -16.85 13.04
N ALA A 39 -15.20 -16.11 12.90
CA ALA A 39 -16.28 -16.46 11.99
C ALA A 39 -15.71 -16.88 10.64
N ILE A 40 -16.07 -18.07 10.20
CA ILE A 40 -15.93 -18.55 8.84
C ILE A 40 -16.73 -17.56 7.99
N GLY A 41 -16.05 -16.55 7.44
CA GLY A 41 -16.59 -15.75 6.36
C GLY A 41 -16.97 -16.70 5.25
N GLU A 42 -18.24 -16.66 4.85
CA GLU A 42 -18.82 -17.45 3.78
C GLU A 42 -17.84 -17.48 2.58
N PRO A 43 -17.44 -18.65 2.05
CA PRO A 43 -16.50 -18.71 0.95
C PRO A 43 -17.12 -18.03 -0.27
N VAL A 44 -16.68 -16.81 -0.57
CA VAL A 44 -17.07 -16.06 -1.76
C VAL A 44 -16.57 -16.85 -2.98
N THR A 45 -17.46 -17.65 -3.56
CA THR A 45 -17.13 -18.44 -4.76
C THR A 45 -17.05 -17.47 -5.92
N LEU A 46 -15.81 -17.07 -6.26
CA LEU A 46 -15.55 -16.29 -7.44
C LEU A 46 -16.07 -17.10 -8.65
N THR A 47 -17.10 -16.59 -9.32
CA THR A 47 -17.68 -17.28 -10.47
C THR A 47 -16.65 -17.37 -11.59
N GLN A 48 -16.82 -18.33 -12.51
CA GLN A 48 -15.89 -18.49 -13.63
C GLN A 48 -15.76 -17.19 -14.44
N THR A 49 -16.85 -16.46 -14.61
CA THR A 49 -16.89 -15.14 -15.26
C THR A 49 -16.04 -14.12 -14.51
N ALA A 50 -16.15 -14.06 -13.18
CA ALA A 50 -15.37 -13.11 -12.38
C ALA A 50 -13.86 -13.38 -12.46
N ARG A 51 -13.43 -14.66 -12.45
CA ARG A 51 -12.01 -15.02 -12.67
C ARG A 51 -11.48 -14.55 -14.02
N ILE A 52 -12.26 -14.72 -15.08
CA ILE A 52 -11.87 -14.29 -16.44
C ILE A 52 -11.76 -12.76 -16.51
N MET A 53 -12.70 -12.04 -15.90
CA MET A 53 -12.65 -10.57 -15.84
C MET A 53 -11.45 -10.07 -15.03
N SER A 54 -11.10 -10.71 -13.91
CA SER A 54 -9.89 -10.39 -13.15
C SER A 54 -8.63 -10.59 -13.97
N ALA A 55 -8.48 -11.74 -14.64
CA ALA A 55 -7.32 -12.02 -15.47
C ALA A 55 -7.18 -11.03 -16.65
N ALA A 56 -8.30 -10.69 -17.31
CA ALA A 56 -8.31 -9.68 -18.36
C ALA A 56 -7.94 -8.29 -17.84
N ARG A 57 -8.39 -7.93 -16.63
CA ARG A 57 -8.04 -6.67 -15.96
C ARG A 57 -6.55 -6.63 -15.63
N ASP A 58 -5.99 -7.71 -15.11
CA ASP A 58 -4.56 -7.80 -14.78
C ASP A 58 -3.67 -7.71 -16.02
N GLN A 59 -4.09 -8.29 -17.15
CA GLN A 59 -3.41 -8.14 -18.44
C GLN A 59 -3.49 -6.71 -18.98
N ALA A 60 -4.66 -6.07 -18.88
CA ALA A 60 -4.83 -4.67 -19.29
C ALA A 60 -4.02 -3.69 -18.42
N ASN A 61 -3.79 -4.02 -17.14
CA ASN A 61 -3.00 -3.20 -16.23
C ASN A 61 -1.48 -3.43 -16.39
N ASN A 62 -1.05 -4.62 -16.82
CA ASN A 62 0.35 -4.93 -17.12
C ASN A 62 0.75 -4.53 -18.56
N VAL A 63 0.49 -3.27 -18.92
CA VAL A 63 1.07 -2.73 -20.16
C VAL A 63 2.58 -2.62 -19.95
N PRO A 64 3.43 -3.17 -20.85
CA PRO A 64 4.87 -3.13 -20.68
C PRO A 64 5.37 -1.68 -20.68
N ILE A 65 6.00 -1.29 -19.57
CA ILE A 65 6.65 0.02 -19.44
C ILE A 65 8.05 -0.09 -20.03
N ASN A 66 8.41 0.87 -20.88
CA ASN A 66 9.79 0.99 -21.36
C ASN A 66 10.62 1.79 -20.35
N GLU A 67 11.34 1.09 -19.48
CA GLU A 67 12.17 1.69 -18.43
C GLU A 67 13.31 2.56 -19.00
N ALA A 68 13.91 2.17 -20.12
CA ALA A 68 14.98 2.93 -20.77
C ALA A 68 14.49 4.33 -21.19
N LYS A 69 13.28 4.40 -21.75
CA LYS A 69 12.65 5.66 -22.12
C LYS A 69 12.34 6.53 -20.89
N VAL A 70 11.94 5.92 -19.77
CA VAL A 70 11.68 6.66 -18.53
C VAL A 70 12.98 7.27 -18.01
N ALA A 71 14.06 6.50 -17.96
CA ALA A 71 15.37 6.98 -17.52
C ALA A 71 15.88 8.15 -18.38
N GLU A 72 15.76 8.05 -19.70
CA GLU A 72 16.12 9.13 -20.63
C GLU A 72 15.32 10.41 -20.36
N LEU A 73 14.00 10.28 -20.19
CA LEU A 73 13.13 11.42 -19.89
C LEU A 73 13.46 12.04 -18.54
N THR A 74 13.75 11.24 -17.51
CA THR A 74 14.14 11.74 -16.19
C THR A 74 15.41 12.58 -16.26
N VAL A 75 16.43 12.13 -17.00
CA VAL A 75 17.68 12.88 -17.20
C VAL A 75 17.41 14.19 -17.95
N ALA A 76 16.66 14.13 -19.05
CA ALA A 76 16.33 15.34 -19.83
C ALA A 76 15.56 16.39 -19.01
N ILE A 77 14.69 15.97 -18.08
CA ILE A 77 13.99 16.85 -17.16
C ILE A 77 14.96 17.44 -16.13
N ALA A 78 15.83 16.63 -15.52
CA ALA A 78 16.79 17.07 -14.51
C ALA A 78 17.77 18.13 -15.06
N GLU A 79 18.15 18.00 -16.32
CA GLU A 79 19.05 18.94 -17.01
C GLU A 79 18.30 20.13 -17.64
N GLY A 80 16.97 20.19 -17.52
CA GLY A 80 16.14 21.25 -18.10
C GLY A 80 16.06 21.25 -19.63
N ARG A 81 16.49 20.15 -20.27
CA ARG A 81 16.49 19.99 -21.74
C ARG A 81 15.19 19.40 -22.28
N TYR A 82 14.27 19.00 -21.40
CA TYR A 82 12.96 18.54 -21.79
C TYR A 82 12.10 19.69 -22.33
N SER A 83 11.88 19.71 -23.65
CA SER A 83 11.00 20.69 -24.29
C SER A 83 9.57 20.16 -24.42
N ILE A 84 8.60 21.02 -24.13
CA ILE A 84 7.18 20.70 -24.25
C ILE A 84 6.73 21.04 -25.68
N ASP A 85 6.32 20.02 -26.41
CA ASP A 85 5.62 20.18 -27.69
C ASP A 85 4.11 20.33 -27.43
N ASN A 86 3.60 21.52 -27.67
CA ASN A 86 2.19 21.86 -27.45
C ASN A 86 1.23 21.09 -28.36
N GLN A 87 1.63 20.76 -29.58
CA GLN A 87 0.79 19.98 -30.50
C GLN A 87 0.63 18.55 -29.97
N ARG A 88 1.77 17.94 -29.60
CA ARG A 88 1.78 16.61 -28.99
C ARG A 88 0.98 16.56 -27.68
N LEU A 89 1.02 17.63 -26.89
CA LEU A 89 0.23 17.73 -25.67
C LEU A 89 -1.27 17.75 -25.97
N ALA A 90 -1.71 18.59 -26.90
CA ALA A 90 -3.10 18.70 -27.31
C ALA A 90 -3.64 17.37 -27.87
N ASP A 91 -2.86 16.69 -28.72
CA ASP A 91 -3.22 15.38 -29.26
C ASP A 91 -3.41 14.34 -28.17
N ARG A 92 -2.56 14.35 -27.14
CA ARG A 92 -2.66 13.43 -25.99
C ARG A 92 -3.89 13.72 -25.14
N MET A 93 -4.24 14.99 -24.93
CA MET A 93 -5.46 15.37 -24.22
C MET A 93 -6.71 14.91 -24.99
N LEU A 94 -6.77 15.16 -26.31
CA LEU A 94 -7.88 14.71 -27.15
C LEU A 94 -8.01 13.18 -27.19
N ALA A 95 -6.89 12.46 -27.25
CA ALA A 95 -6.89 11.00 -27.19
C ALA A 95 -7.39 10.47 -25.84
N PHE A 96 -7.08 11.16 -24.74
CA PHE A 96 -7.58 10.81 -23.42
C PHE A 96 -9.09 11.00 -23.31
N GLU A 97 -9.63 12.14 -23.75
CA GLU A 97 -11.08 12.40 -23.78
C GLU A 97 -11.83 11.34 -24.60
N ARG A 98 -11.29 10.94 -25.76
CA ARG A 98 -11.89 9.87 -26.61
C ARG A 98 -11.93 8.50 -25.95
N LEU A 99 -11.11 8.24 -24.93
CA LEU A 99 -11.12 6.96 -24.19
C LEU A 99 -12.16 6.97 -23.06
N LEU A 100 -12.60 8.15 -22.62
CA LEU A 100 -13.60 8.32 -21.55
C LEU A 100 -15.01 8.61 -22.06
N ALA A 101 -15.15 9.03 -23.32
CA ALA A 101 -16.44 9.26 -24.00
C ALA A 101 -17.01 7.97 -24.62
#